data_AF-A0A1F9XNW8-F1
#
_entry.id   AF-A0A1F9XNW8-F1
#
_cell.length_a   1.000
_cell.length_b   1.000
_cell.length_c   1.000
_cell.angle_alpha   90.00
_cell.angle_beta   90.00
_cell.angle_gamma   90.00
#
_symmetry.space_group_name_H-M   'P 1'
#
loop_
_entity.id
_entity.type
_entity.pdbx_description
1 polymer ?
#
loop_
_entity_poly.entity_id
_entity_poly.type
_entity_poly.pdbx_seq_one_letter_code
_entity_poly.pdbx_strand_id
1 'polypeptide(L)'
;MGGVMKKNNGGGGYDPAVELAKGAKLEAAAYDKTQKAAVLAGKVTVGGAPGIAEISGIATGQILEAGLEGTVDLWLSIFRFKRPDGTTNHVAGLNIPAKLAAGQGAIDTAKTLADFINVSGRPYKAEAKGGRDKATITITYAETKEK
;
A
#
# COMPACT_ATOMS: atom_id res chain seq x y z
N MET A 1 -38.67 -35.92 21.07
CA MET A 1 -37.74 -36.09 19.93
C MET A 1 -38.22 -35.19 18.81
N GLY A 2 -37.39 -34.23 18.39
CA GLY A 2 -37.70 -33.30 17.31
C GLY A 2 -36.42 -32.55 16.95
N GLY A 3 -35.80 -32.96 15.85
CA GLY A 3 -34.39 -32.75 15.49
C GLY A 3 -33.84 -31.33 15.64
N VAL A 4 -32.64 -31.28 16.21
CA VAL A 4 -31.73 -30.14 16.21
C VAL A 4 -31.48 -29.69 14.76
N MET A 5 -31.75 -28.42 14.46
CA MET A 5 -31.26 -27.78 13.23
C MET A 5 -29.73 -27.88 13.19
N LYS A 6 -29.19 -28.77 12.35
CA LYS A 6 -27.79 -28.70 11.94
C LYS A 6 -27.62 -27.45 11.08
N LYS A 7 -26.99 -26.40 11.65
CA LYS A 7 -26.33 -25.35 10.86
C LYS A 7 -25.25 -26.07 10.02
N ASN A 8 -25.49 -26.21 8.73
CA ASN A 8 -24.47 -26.68 7.79
C ASN A 8 -23.34 -25.64 7.73
N ASN A 9 -22.30 -25.85 8.53
CA ASN A 9 -20.95 -25.36 8.25
C ASN A 9 -20.46 -26.08 6.99
N GLY A 10 -20.42 -25.41 5.84
CA GLY A 10 -19.93 -26.05 4.61
C GLY A 10 -20.20 -25.36 3.26
N GLY A 11 -20.37 -24.04 3.21
CA GLY A 11 -20.53 -23.31 1.95
C GLY A 11 -19.48 -22.22 1.81
N GLY A 12 -18.29 -22.55 1.30
CA GLY A 12 -17.23 -21.59 0.97
C GLY A 12 -17.58 -20.72 -0.24
N GLY A 13 -18.74 -20.08 -0.21
CA GLY A 13 -19.27 -19.22 -1.26
C GLY A 13 -18.55 -17.88 -1.36
N TYR A 14 -18.70 -17.21 -2.50
CA TYR A 14 -18.26 -15.83 -2.70
C TYR A 14 -19.21 -14.89 -1.94
N ASP A 15 -18.66 -14.02 -1.08
CA ASP A 15 -19.37 -12.91 -0.44
C ASP A 15 -18.75 -11.58 -0.93
N PRO A 16 -19.45 -10.80 -1.77
CA PRO A 16 -18.91 -9.57 -2.32
C PRO A 16 -18.43 -8.58 -1.26
N ALA A 17 -19.16 -8.43 -0.15
CA ALA A 17 -18.81 -7.44 0.86
C ALA A 17 -17.51 -7.82 1.58
N VAL A 18 -17.36 -9.11 1.89
CA VAL A 18 -16.14 -9.64 2.51
C VAL A 18 -14.95 -9.53 1.54
N GLU A 19 -15.12 -9.92 0.28
CA GLU A 19 -14.03 -9.93 -0.69
C GLU A 19 -13.58 -8.53 -1.11
N LEU A 20 -14.51 -7.57 -1.26
CA LEU A 20 -14.17 -6.17 -1.56
C LEU A 20 -13.51 -5.45 -0.37
N ALA A 21 -13.77 -5.89 0.87
CA ALA A 21 -13.11 -5.35 2.06
C ALA A 21 -11.68 -5.89 2.26
N LYS A 22 -11.27 -6.94 1.54
CA LYS A 22 -9.89 -7.45 1.55
C LYS A 22 -8.97 -6.49 0.80
N GLY A 23 -7.68 -6.59 1.10
CA GLY A 23 -6.70 -5.63 0.63
C GLY A 23 -5.37 -5.75 1.32
N ALA A 24 -4.39 -4.99 0.83
CA ALA A 24 -3.07 -4.91 1.42
C ALA A 24 -3.06 -3.95 2.60
N LYS A 25 -2.41 -4.35 3.69
CA LYS A 25 -2.00 -3.43 4.76
C LYS A 25 -0.89 -2.53 4.21
N LEU A 26 -1.02 -1.22 4.42
CA LEU A 26 0.01 -0.23 4.13
C LEU A 26 0.79 0.08 5.40
N GLU A 27 2.11 -0.03 5.31
CA GLU A 27 3.07 0.37 6.34
C GLU A 27 4.08 1.34 5.75
N ALA A 28 4.59 2.24 6.58
CA ALA A 28 5.58 3.24 6.19
C ALA A 28 6.61 3.39 7.31
N ALA A 29 7.88 3.50 6.92
CA ALA A 29 8.96 3.82 7.84
C ALA A 29 9.88 4.86 7.20
N ALA A 30 10.43 5.74 8.04
CA ALA A 30 11.45 6.69 7.64
C ALA A 30 12.67 6.49 8.54
N TYR A 31 13.83 6.44 7.91
CA TYR A 31 15.13 6.26 8.56
C TYR A 31 16.05 7.47 8.29
N ASP A 32 15.50 8.55 7.74
CA ASP A 32 16.14 9.85 7.67
C ASP A 32 15.98 10.62 9.00
N LYS A 33 16.92 11.51 9.30
CA LYS A 33 16.93 12.26 10.57
C LYS A 33 15.82 13.31 10.65
N THR A 34 15.43 13.89 9.52
CA THR A 34 14.53 15.05 9.48
C THR A 34 13.26 14.81 8.67
N GLN A 35 13.32 13.94 7.65
CA GLN A 35 12.14 13.51 6.92
C GLN A 35 11.47 12.32 7.62
N LYS A 36 10.15 12.39 7.75
CA LYS A 36 9.31 11.43 8.47
C LYS A 36 8.25 10.85 7.55
N ALA A 37 7.79 9.64 7.87
CA ALA A 37 6.67 8.99 7.22
C ALA A 37 5.62 8.58 8.25
N ALA A 38 4.34 8.75 7.92
CA ALA A 38 3.21 8.34 8.74
C ALA A 38 2.10 7.74 7.87
N VAL A 39 1.44 6.70 8.36
CA VAL A 39 0.28 6.10 7.67
C VAL A 39 -1.00 6.75 8.18
N LEU A 40 -1.75 7.39 7.27
CA LEU A 40 -3.04 8.01 7.57
C LEU A 40 -4.21 7.06 7.30
N ALA A 41 -4.09 6.20 6.28
CA ALA A 41 -5.03 5.13 5.99
C ALA A 41 -4.26 3.84 5.68
N GLY A 42 -4.33 2.87 6.58
CA GLY A 42 -3.43 1.70 6.57
C GLY A 42 -3.87 0.51 5.74
N LYS A 43 -4.87 0.65 4.86
CA LYS A 43 -5.35 -0.47 4.04
C LYS A 43 -5.83 -0.04 2.66
N VAL A 44 -5.25 -0.63 1.62
CA VAL A 44 -5.69 -0.49 0.23
C VAL A 44 -6.63 -1.64 -0.09
N THR A 45 -7.93 -1.40 -0.27
CA THR A 45 -8.92 -2.48 -0.48
C THR A 45 -9.26 -2.69 -1.95
N VAL A 46 -9.69 -3.92 -2.28
CA VAL A 46 -10.18 -4.28 -3.62
C VAL A 46 -11.41 -3.44 -3.98
N GLY A 47 -12.27 -3.14 -3.00
CA GLY A 47 -13.43 -2.26 -3.13
C GLY A 47 -13.12 -0.77 -3.32
N GLY A 48 -11.84 -0.40 -3.45
CA GLY A 48 -11.42 0.95 -3.82
C GLY A 48 -11.14 1.89 -2.65
N ALA A 49 -11.15 1.42 -1.40
CA ALA A 49 -10.68 2.26 -0.29
C ALA A 49 -9.17 2.45 -0.41
N PRO A 50 -8.67 3.70 -0.44
CA PRO A 50 -7.25 3.96 -0.63
C PRO A 50 -6.45 3.75 0.66
N GLY A 51 -5.20 3.32 0.48
CA GLY A 51 -4.17 3.49 1.49
C GLY A 51 -3.51 4.86 1.32
N ILE A 52 -3.21 5.54 2.42
CA ILE A 52 -2.64 6.89 2.41
C ILE A 52 -1.47 6.93 3.37
N ALA A 53 -0.31 7.36 2.86
CA ALA A 53 0.86 7.71 3.65
C ALA A 53 1.18 9.19 3.48
N GLU A 54 1.68 9.82 4.54
CA GLU A 54 2.18 11.17 4.56
C GLU A 54 3.70 11.15 4.73
N ILE A 55 4.39 11.97 3.94
CA ILE A 55 5.79 12.31 4.10
C ILE A 55 5.87 13.75 4.58
N SER A 56 6.71 14.03 5.56
CA SER A 56 6.93 15.39 6.06
C SER A 56 8.40 15.67 6.34
N GLY A 57 8.81 16.93 6.22
CA GLY A 57 10.18 17.39 6.40
C GLY A 57 11.02 17.33 5.13
N ILE A 58 12.22 17.90 5.24
CA ILE A 58 13.23 17.94 4.19
C ILE A 58 14.31 16.92 4.57
N ALA A 59 14.73 16.07 3.63
CA ALA A 59 15.67 15.00 3.92
C ALA A 59 17.09 15.53 4.22
N THR A 60 17.75 14.91 5.20
CA THR A 60 19.22 15.03 5.34
C THR A 60 19.97 14.27 4.25
N GLY A 61 19.35 13.23 3.70
CA GLY A 61 19.89 12.40 2.62
C GLY A 61 20.69 11.21 3.14
N GLN A 62 20.90 10.21 2.26
CA GLN A 62 21.67 9.02 2.59
C GLN A 62 23.14 9.38 2.86
N ILE A 63 23.60 9.07 4.08
CA ILE A 63 25.04 9.07 4.40
C ILE A 63 25.62 7.80 3.78
N LEU A 64 26.76 7.91 3.10
CA LEU A 64 27.37 6.87 2.24
C LEU A 64 27.79 5.56 2.97
N GLU A 65 27.43 5.39 4.24
CA GLU A 65 27.66 4.15 4.97
C GLU A 65 26.57 3.12 4.66
N ALA A 66 26.93 1.83 4.75
CA ALA A 66 26.00 0.74 4.47
C ALA A 66 24.88 0.72 5.52
N GLY A 67 23.66 1.12 5.15
CA GLY A 67 22.52 1.13 6.06
C GLY A 67 21.23 1.68 5.44
N LEU A 68 20.16 1.67 6.25
CA LEU A 68 18.87 2.27 5.91
C LEU A 68 18.83 3.79 6.18
N GLU A 69 19.88 4.37 6.76
CA GLU A 69 19.90 5.80 7.08
C GLU A 69 19.69 6.66 5.81
N GLY A 70 18.76 7.62 5.91
CA GLY A 70 18.39 8.47 4.78
C GLY A 70 17.51 7.76 3.74
N THR A 71 16.73 6.76 4.14
CA THR A 71 15.65 6.19 3.31
C THR A 71 14.25 6.44 3.88
N VAL A 72 13.27 6.34 3.00
CA VAL A 72 11.85 6.16 3.35
C VAL A 72 11.36 4.92 2.63
N ASP A 73 10.73 4.03 3.36
CA ASP A 73 10.24 2.76 2.84
C ASP A 73 8.72 2.67 3.01
N LEU A 74 8.05 2.12 1.99
CA LEU A 74 6.64 1.72 2.05
C LEU A 74 6.49 0.22 1.83
N TRP A 75 5.54 -0.40 2.53
CA TRP A 75 5.19 -1.80 2.34
C TRP A 75 3.69 -1.98 2.12
N LEU A 76 3.37 -2.82 1.14
CA LEU A 76 2.04 -3.36 0.91
C LEU A 76 2.08 -4.87 1.16
N SER A 77 1.27 -5.34 2.10
CA SER A 77 1.24 -6.76 2.44
C SER A 77 0.68 -7.61 1.28
N ILE A 78 1.10 -8.88 1.22
CA ILE A 78 0.42 -9.89 0.41
C ILE A 78 -1.02 -10.06 0.90
N PHE A 79 -1.96 -10.30 -0.02
CA PHE A 79 -3.31 -10.73 0.34
C PHE A 79 -3.93 -11.58 -0.77
N ARG A 80 -5.07 -12.20 -0.46
CA ARG A 80 -5.85 -13.01 -1.39
C ARG A 80 -7.32 -12.63 -1.30
N PHE A 81 -8.02 -12.70 -2.42
CA PHE A 81 -9.47 -12.50 -2.46
C PHE A 81 -10.09 -13.42 -3.51
N LYS A 82 -11.37 -13.71 -3.36
CA LYS A 82 -12.16 -14.51 -4.29
C LYS A 82 -12.91 -13.58 -5.25
N ARG A 83 -12.88 -13.88 -6.54
CA ARG A 83 -13.66 -13.19 -7.58
C ARG A 83 -15.09 -13.78 -7.67
N PRO A 84 -16.03 -13.06 -8.31
CA PRO A 84 -17.40 -13.56 -8.51
C PRO A 84 -17.48 -14.90 -9.24
N ASP A 85 -16.52 -15.20 -10.12
CA ASP A 85 -16.41 -16.47 -10.85
C ASP A 85 -15.88 -17.64 -9.98
N GLY A 86 -15.60 -17.40 -8.70
CA GLY A 86 -15.09 -18.38 -7.75
C GLY A 86 -13.57 -18.54 -7.74
N THR A 87 -12.85 -17.88 -8.66
CA THR A 87 -11.37 -17.92 -8.70
C THR A 87 -10.77 -17.18 -7.51
N THR A 88 -9.62 -17.65 -7.01
CA THR A 88 -8.89 -16.97 -5.93
C THR A 88 -7.70 -16.24 -6.49
N ASN A 89 -7.76 -14.91 -6.43
CA ASN A 89 -6.68 -14.03 -6.82
C ASN A 89 -5.66 -13.87 -5.70
N HIS A 90 -4.40 -13.87 -6.08
CA HIS A 90 -3.26 -13.72 -5.19
C HIS A 90 -2.53 -12.44 -5.59
N VAL A 91 -2.49 -11.46 -4.68
CA VAL A 91 -1.80 -10.20 -4.92
C VAL A 91 -0.53 -10.21 -4.10
N ALA A 92 0.61 -10.35 -4.78
CA ALA A 92 1.92 -10.33 -4.15
C ALA A 92 2.17 -9.01 -3.41
N GLY A 93 2.89 -9.10 -2.27
CA GLY A 93 3.33 -7.92 -1.54
C GLY A 93 4.30 -7.07 -2.35
N LEU A 94 4.49 -5.82 -1.90
CA LEU A 94 5.39 -4.86 -2.51
C LEU A 94 6.17 -4.13 -1.42
N ASN A 95 7.49 -4.12 -1.54
CA ASN A 95 8.39 -3.31 -0.73
C ASN A 95 8.95 -2.21 -1.64
N ILE A 96 8.79 -0.94 -1.24
CA ILE A 96 9.22 0.23 -1.98
C ILE A 96 10.20 1.05 -1.14
N PRO A 97 11.52 0.81 -1.29
CA PRO A 97 12.51 1.66 -0.67
C PRO A 97 12.81 2.89 -1.53
N ALA A 98 12.82 4.07 -0.93
CA ALA A 98 13.25 5.32 -1.54
C ALA A 98 14.50 5.85 -0.84
N LYS A 99 15.61 5.91 -1.57
CA LYS A 99 16.84 6.59 -1.13
C LYS A 99 16.65 8.09 -1.29
N LEU A 100 16.97 8.85 -0.24
CA LEU A 100 16.78 10.29 -0.24
C LEU A 100 18.06 11.02 -0.59
N ALA A 101 17.95 12.05 -1.42
CA ALA A 101 19.00 13.03 -1.61
C ALA A 101 18.95 14.10 -0.50
N ALA A 102 20.10 14.69 -0.16
CA ALA A 102 20.14 15.81 0.78
C ALA A 102 19.33 17.00 0.22
N GLY A 103 18.48 17.59 1.07
CA GLY A 103 17.61 18.71 0.68
C GLY A 103 16.38 18.31 -0.13
N GLN A 104 16.13 17.01 -0.32
CA GLN A 104 14.95 16.50 -1.01
C GLN A 104 13.67 16.82 -0.21
N GLY A 105 12.68 17.41 -0.88
CA GLY A 105 11.40 17.74 -0.27
C GLY A 105 10.48 16.52 -0.17
N ALA A 106 9.48 16.60 0.71
CA ALA A 106 8.48 15.57 0.91
C ALA A 106 7.75 15.19 -0.39
N ILE A 107 7.40 16.17 -1.23
CA ILE A 107 6.74 15.90 -2.52
C ILE A 107 7.60 15.11 -3.49
N ASP A 108 8.92 15.33 -3.50
CA ASP A 108 9.82 14.61 -4.39
C ASP A 108 9.96 13.15 -3.94
N THR A 109 10.10 12.92 -2.63
CA THR A 109 10.05 11.57 -2.05
C THR A 109 8.73 10.87 -2.35
N ALA A 110 7.60 11.56 -2.18
CA ALA A 110 6.29 11.03 -2.47
C ALA A 110 6.13 10.61 -3.94
N LYS A 111 6.65 11.42 -4.87
CA LYS A 111 6.67 11.10 -6.30
C LYS A 111 7.52 9.87 -6.59
N THR A 112 8.75 9.79 -6.05
CA THR A 112 9.61 8.61 -6.23
C THR A 112 8.91 7.32 -5.81
N LEU A 113 8.24 7.33 -4.65
CA LEU A 113 7.48 6.19 -4.14
C LEU A 113 6.28 5.87 -5.05
N ALA A 114 5.54 6.88 -5.49
CA ALA A 114 4.39 6.70 -6.38
C ALA A 114 4.80 6.15 -7.76
N ASP A 115 5.89 6.66 -8.34
CA ASP A 115 6.42 6.22 -9.62
C ASP A 115 6.82 4.75 -9.56
N PHE A 116 7.51 4.33 -8.50
CA PHE A 116 7.87 2.93 -8.29
C PHE A 116 6.63 2.04 -8.25
N ILE A 117 5.58 2.42 -7.51
CA ILE A 117 4.32 1.66 -7.45
C ILE A 117 3.71 1.55 -8.84
N ASN A 118 3.64 2.66 -9.57
CA ASN A 118 3.00 2.73 -10.89
C ASN A 118 3.71 1.89 -11.97
N VAL A 119 5.01 1.62 -11.83
CA VAL A 119 5.79 0.76 -12.74
C VAL A 119 6.02 -0.66 -12.23
N SER A 120 5.64 -0.98 -10.98
CA SER A 120 5.89 -2.28 -10.33
C SER A 120 5.19 -3.50 -10.97
N GLY A 121 4.27 -3.26 -11.92
CA GLY A 121 3.42 -4.30 -12.50
C GLY A 121 2.41 -4.91 -11.52
N ARG A 122 2.31 -4.37 -10.29
CA ARG A 122 1.29 -4.75 -9.30
C ARG A 122 -0.03 -4.03 -9.61
N PRO A 123 -1.19 -4.57 -9.17
CA PRO A 123 -2.51 -3.96 -9.39
C PRO A 123 -2.76 -2.76 -8.48
N TYR A 124 -1.83 -1.82 -8.44
CA TYR A 124 -1.91 -0.59 -7.67
C TYR A 124 -1.64 0.60 -8.57
N LYS A 125 -2.30 1.71 -8.25
CA LYS A 125 -1.95 3.04 -8.74
C LYS A 125 -1.69 3.95 -7.57
N ALA A 126 -0.71 4.83 -7.72
CA ALA A 126 -0.34 5.78 -6.71
C ALA A 126 -0.28 7.20 -7.27
N GLU A 127 -0.69 8.16 -6.45
CA GLU A 127 -0.61 9.59 -6.75
C GLU A 127 0.02 10.33 -5.57
N ALA A 128 0.99 11.20 -5.87
CA ALA A 128 1.62 12.08 -4.90
C ALA A 128 1.03 13.50 -5.00
N LYS A 129 0.65 14.08 -3.85
CA LYS A 129 0.10 15.44 -3.74
C LYS A 129 0.71 16.17 -2.56
N GLY A 130 0.80 17.49 -2.63
CA GLY A 130 1.33 18.34 -1.57
C GLY A 130 2.51 19.19 -2.02
N GLY A 131 3.37 19.56 -1.07
CA GLY A 131 4.47 20.50 -1.27
C GLY A 131 5.79 20.06 -0.65
N ARG A 132 6.74 20.99 -0.61
CA ARG A 132 8.12 20.72 -0.21
C ARG A 132 8.25 20.15 1.20
N ASP A 133 7.48 20.63 2.16
CA ASP A 133 7.61 20.25 3.57
C ASP A 133 6.65 19.13 3.99
N LYS A 134 5.59 18.89 3.22
CA LYS A 134 4.58 17.88 3.51
C LYS A 134 3.87 17.44 2.24
N ALA A 135 3.79 16.13 2.04
CA ALA A 135 3.12 15.52 0.90
C ALA A 135 2.45 14.21 1.30
N THR A 136 1.45 13.82 0.55
CA THR A 136 0.70 12.58 0.71
C THR A 136 0.84 11.72 -0.52
N ILE A 137 0.92 10.41 -0.31
CA ILE A 137 0.87 9.38 -1.34
C ILE A 137 -0.45 8.64 -1.13
N THR A 138 -1.32 8.70 -2.12
CA THR A 138 -2.59 7.96 -2.14
C THR A 138 -2.42 6.76 -3.04
N ILE A 139 -2.69 5.56 -2.53
CA ILE A 139 -2.54 4.28 -3.23
C ILE A 139 -3.91 3.63 -3.34
N THR A 140 -4.32 3.31 -4.56
CA THR A 140 -5.60 2.63 -4.87
C THR A 140 -5.34 1.29 -5.52
N TYR A 141 -6.16 0.30 -5.18
CA TYR A 141 -6.21 -0.94 -5.93
C TYR A 141 -6.80 -0.66 -7.31
N ALA A 142 -6.07 -1.04 -8.35
CA ALA A 142 -6.43 -0.83 -9.74
C ALA A 142 -6.04 -2.08 -10.51
N GLU A 143 -6.86 -3.12 -10.39
CA GLU A 143 -6.73 -4.29 -11.24
C GLU A 143 -6.92 -3.85 -12.70
N THR A 144 -5.86 -3.95 -13.49
CA THR A 144 -5.99 -3.86 -14.94
C THR A 144 -6.94 -4.98 -15.35
N LYS A 145 -8.14 -4.60 -15.79
CA LYS A 145 -9.01 -5.50 -16.53
C LYS A 145 -8.18 -6.00 -17.72
N GLU A 146 -7.79 -7.27 -17.70
CA GLU A 146 -7.29 -7.92 -18.91
C GLU A 146 -8.36 -7.71 -19.99
N LYS A 147 -7.94 -7.15 -21.13
CA LYS A 147 -8.77 -6.96 -22.31
C LYS A 147 -9.03 -8.30 -22.98
#